data_AF-A0A6V8H2U3-F1
#
_entry.id   AF-A0A6V8H2U3-F1
#
_cell.length_a   1.000
_cell.length_b   1.000
_cell.length_c   1.000
_cell.angle_alpha   90.00
_cell.angle_beta   90.00
_cell.angle_gamma   90.00
#
_symmetry.space_group_name_H-M   'P 1'
#
loop_
_entity.id
_entity.type
_entity.pdbx_description
1 polymer ?
#
loop_
_entity_poly.entity_id
_entity_poly.type
_entity_poly.pdbx_seq_one_letter_code
_entity_poly.pdbx_strand_id
1 'polypeptide(L)'
;MRPWCRRNIINWVRRLGPDWTVHVVDCVPGSETNVRHFVPDEYLPDAFIDGTMDGPSVGPHSGDIVRLPLLWLFGGVWLDAGTLLFRHIDDICWRQMEDPNTPYEMAGFVLKLRPDEDAMINGFIAAKRGNPFIKRWHDIYAAMWAGGVTNADGFHKHPLLRHLPLLNPPLRHLSRAVKVAVASPSCCEIRGSKEPEQET
;
A
#
# COMPACT_ATOMS: atom_id res chain seq x y z
N MET A 1 -9.90 -13.00 -1.83
CA MET A 1 -9.58 -12.24 -0.59
C MET A 1 -9.65 -13.14 0.64
N ARG A 2 -8.72 -13.01 1.61
CA ARG A 2 -8.72 -13.84 2.83
C ARG A 2 -9.93 -13.49 3.74
N PRO A 3 -10.52 -14.47 4.48
CA PRO A 3 -11.71 -14.21 5.30
C PRO A 3 -11.55 -13.14 6.37
N TRP A 4 -10.34 -12.94 6.92
CA TRP A 4 -10.10 -11.93 7.95
C TRP A 4 -10.04 -10.51 7.35
N CYS A 5 -9.45 -10.31 6.16
CA CYS A 5 -9.53 -9.04 5.42
C CYS A 5 -10.98 -8.65 5.13
N ARG A 6 -11.82 -9.62 4.75
CA ARG A 6 -13.25 -9.39 4.53
C ARG A 6 -13.95 -8.86 5.79
N ARG A 7 -13.60 -9.39 6.97
CA ARG A 7 -14.13 -8.88 8.26
C ARG A 7 -13.67 -7.46 8.54
N ASN A 8 -12.43 -7.12 8.21
CA ASN A 8 -11.92 -5.75 8.33
C ASN A 8 -12.74 -4.80 7.47
N ILE A 9 -12.93 -5.11 6.19
CA ILE A 9 -13.71 -4.25 5.27
C ILE A 9 -15.16 -4.10 5.73
N ILE A 10 -15.81 -5.19 6.16
CA ILE A 10 -17.17 -5.12 6.72
C ILE A 10 -17.19 -4.22 7.96
N ASN A 11 -16.16 -4.28 8.81
CA ASN A 11 -16.04 -3.38 9.95
C ASN A 11 -15.88 -1.92 9.51
N TRP A 12 -15.09 -1.63 8.46
CA TRP A 12 -14.92 -0.29 7.93
C TRP A 12 -16.25 0.29 7.46
N VAL A 13 -16.98 -0.43 6.59
CA VAL A 13 -18.29 -0.01 6.07
C VAL A 13 -19.26 0.31 7.21
N ARG A 14 -19.33 -0.55 8.23
CA ARG A 14 -20.22 -0.33 9.38
C ARG A 14 -19.79 0.84 10.25
N ARG A 15 -18.48 1.04 10.43
CA ARG A 15 -17.94 2.07 11.32
C ARG A 15 -18.02 3.45 10.70
N LEU A 16 -17.73 3.56 9.39
CA LEU A 16 -17.74 4.82 8.68
C LEU A 16 -19.15 5.25 8.26
N GLY A 17 -20.10 4.29 8.25
CA GLY A 17 -21.49 4.58 7.96
C GLY A 17 -21.69 5.09 6.53
N PRO A 18 -22.79 5.82 6.26
CA PRO A 18 -23.12 6.30 4.92
C PRO A 18 -22.27 7.49 4.46
N ASP A 19 -21.54 8.15 5.37
CA ASP A 19 -20.76 9.35 5.07
C ASP A 19 -19.51 9.04 4.24
N TRP A 20 -19.08 7.78 4.24
CA TRP A 20 -17.93 7.30 3.46
C TRP A 20 -18.32 6.16 2.52
N THR A 21 -17.87 6.25 1.28
CA THR A 21 -17.95 5.14 0.33
C THR A 21 -16.67 4.32 0.38
N VAL A 22 -16.78 3.02 0.64
CA VAL A 22 -15.64 2.09 0.68
C VAL A 22 -15.54 1.36 -0.66
N HIS A 23 -14.51 1.68 -1.44
CA HIS A 23 -14.18 0.94 -2.66
C HIS A 23 -13.14 -0.14 -2.36
N VAL A 24 -13.44 -1.38 -2.75
CA VAL A 24 -12.49 -2.48 -2.77
C VAL A 24 -12.09 -2.68 -4.22
N VAL A 25 -10.81 -2.55 -4.54
CA VAL A 25 -10.29 -2.68 -5.91
C VAL A 25 -9.49 -3.96 -6.08
N ASP A 26 -9.45 -4.49 -7.30
CA ASP A 26 -8.66 -5.65 -7.70
C ASP A 26 -7.98 -5.44 -9.07
N CYS A 27 -7.26 -6.46 -9.54
CA CYS A 27 -6.63 -6.48 -10.87
C CYS A 27 -7.13 -7.67 -11.71
N VAL A 28 -8.31 -8.21 -11.39
CA VAL A 28 -8.86 -9.40 -12.06
C VAL A 28 -9.51 -8.97 -13.38
N PRO A 29 -9.11 -9.53 -14.53
CA PRO A 29 -9.72 -9.19 -15.82
C PRO A 29 -11.24 -9.41 -15.81
N GLY A 30 -11.99 -8.41 -16.29
CA GLY A 30 -13.45 -8.45 -16.33
C GLY A 30 -14.16 -8.20 -15.00
N SER A 31 -13.43 -7.97 -13.91
CA SER A 31 -14.04 -7.59 -12.62
C SER A 31 -14.66 -6.19 -12.69
N GLU A 32 -15.83 -6.01 -12.07
CA GLU A 32 -16.47 -4.71 -11.89
C GLU A 32 -15.62 -3.78 -11.01
N THR A 33 -14.81 -4.35 -10.12
CA THR A 33 -13.92 -3.63 -9.21
C THR A 33 -12.48 -3.57 -9.70
N ASN A 34 -12.25 -3.88 -10.98
CA ASN A 34 -10.91 -3.77 -11.56
C ASN A 34 -10.41 -2.33 -11.48
N VAL A 35 -9.17 -2.15 -11.01
CA VAL A 35 -8.54 -0.83 -10.85
C VAL A 35 -8.52 0.00 -12.13
N ARG A 36 -8.47 -0.64 -13.31
CA ARG A 36 -8.42 0.06 -14.61
C ARG A 36 -9.72 0.79 -14.96
N HIS A 37 -10.81 0.57 -14.22
CA HIS A 37 -12.02 1.42 -14.31
C HIS A 37 -11.83 2.78 -13.63
N PHE A 38 -10.84 2.92 -12.75
CA PHE A 38 -10.59 4.11 -11.94
C PHE A 38 -9.29 4.82 -12.30
N VAL A 39 -8.26 4.06 -12.66
CA VAL A 39 -6.90 4.57 -12.94
C VAL A 39 -6.60 4.39 -14.43
N PRO A 40 -6.42 5.48 -15.19
CA PRO A 40 -5.96 5.40 -16.58
C PRO A 40 -4.57 4.80 -16.68
N ASP A 41 -4.30 4.10 -17.78
CA ASP A 41 -3.04 3.38 -18.01
C ASP A 41 -1.80 4.30 -17.96
N GLU A 42 -1.93 5.59 -18.28
CA GLU A 42 -0.82 6.56 -18.21
C GLU A 42 -0.24 6.75 -16.79
N TYR A 43 -0.97 6.32 -15.76
CA TYR A 43 -0.52 6.32 -14.36
C TYR A 43 0.01 4.95 -13.89
N LEU A 44 0.05 3.95 -14.76
CA LEU A 44 0.45 2.59 -14.40
C LEU A 44 1.72 2.23 -15.18
N PRO A 45 2.75 1.64 -14.55
CA PRO A 45 3.89 1.12 -15.28
C PRO A 45 3.49 -0.02 -16.22
N ASP A 46 4.18 -0.13 -17.36
CA ASP A 46 3.98 -1.22 -18.33
C ASP A 46 4.02 -2.60 -17.68
N ALA A 47 4.95 -2.82 -16.73
CA ALA A 47 5.07 -4.08 -16.01
C ALA A 47 3.79 -4.48 -15.25
N PHE A 48 3.06 -3.49 -14.73
CA PHE A 48 1.77 -3.71 -14.07
C PHE A 48 0.65 -3.97 -15.09
N ILE A 49 0.60 -3.20 -16.17
CA ILE A 49 -0.41 -3.32 -17.23
C ILE A 49 -0.31 -4.69 -17.91
N ASP A 50 0.91 -5.10 -18.25
CA ASP A 50 1.19 -6.34 -18.97
C ASP A 50 1.20 -7.57 -18.05
N GLY A 51 1.08 -7.37 -16.73
CA GLY A 51 1.10 -8.46 -15.75
C GLY A 51 2.44 -9.18 -15.67
N THR A 52 3.55 -8.48 -15.96
CA THR A 52 4.91 -9.04 -15.98
C THR A 52 5.68 -8.83 -14.68
N MET A 53 5.09 -8.13 -13.69
CA MET A 53 5.74 -7.94 -12.40
C MET A 53 6.06 -9.28 -11.71
N ASP A 54 7.26 -9.41 -11.16
CA ASP A 54 7.74 -10.62 -10.50
C ASP A 54 8.42 -10.34 -9.14
N GLY A 55 8.92 -11.39 -8.50
CA GLY A 55 9.64 -11.31 -7.22
C GLY A 55 8.76 -11.43 -5.96
N PRO A 56 9.39 -11.51 -4.78
CA PRO A 56 8.72 -11.85 -3.52
C PRO A 56 7.81 -10.73 -2.98
N SER A 57 8.00 -9.49 -3.44
CA SER A 57 7.29 -8.29 -2.99
C SER A 57 6.29 -7.75 -4.04
N VAL A 58 5.92 -8.55 -5.04
CA VAL A 58 4.97 -8.14 -6.10
C VAL A 58 3.67 -7.56 -5.53
N GLY A 59 3.05 -8.25 -4.55
CA GLY A 59 1.79 -7.82 -3.94
C GLY A 59 1.86 -6.41 -3.32
N PRO A 60 2.78 -6.15 -2.37
CA PRO A 60 3.02 -4.83 -1.82
C PRO A 60 3.26 -3.75 -2.89
N HIS A 61 4.13 -4.03 -3.87
CA HIS A 61 4.47 -3.06 -4.92
C HIS A 61 3.31 -2.78 -5.87
N SER A 62 2.52 -3.79 -6.25
CA SER A 62 1.27 -3.59 -7.01
C SER A 62 0.30 -2.70 -6.24
N GLY A 63 0.20 -2.87 -4.92
CA GLY A 63 -0.58 -1.97 -4.07
C GLY A 63 -0.07 -0.53 -4.08
N ASP A 64 1.25 -0.30 -4.09
CA ASP A 64 1.85 1.04 -4.21
C ASP A 64 1.58 1.69 -5.58
N ILE A 65 1.69 0.91 -6.66
CA ILE A 65 1.36 1.36 -8.02
C ILE A 65 -0.09 1.85 -8.10
N VAL A 66 -1.02 1.17 -7.43
CA VAL A 66 -2.45 1.50 -7.47
C VAL A 66 -2.84 2.63 -6.50
N ARG A 67 -2.27 2.68 -5.28
CA ARG A 67 -2.73 3.62 -4.24
C ARG A 67 -2.45 5.08 -4.59
N LEU A 68 -1.27 5.36 -5.11
CA LEU A 68 -0.82 6.73 -5.37
C LEU A 68 -1.68 7.43 -6.44
N PRO A 69 -1.99 6.81 -7.59
CA PRO A 69 -2.85 7.45 -8.57
C PRO A 69 -4.31 7.57 -8.10
N LEU A 70 -4.83 6.60 -7.33
CA LEU A 70 -6.17 6.73 -6.74
C LEU A 70 -6.26 7.93 -5.80
N LEU A 71 -5.29 8.11 -4.91
CA LEU A 71 -5.22 9.26 -4.01
C LEU A 71 -5.04 10.58 -4.77
N TRP A 72 -4.24 10.59 -5.83
CA TRP A 72 -4.08 11.77 -6.69
C TRP A 72 -5.41 12.15 -7.38
N LEU A 73 -6.05 11.18 -8.04
CA LEU A 73 -7.22 11.40 -8.89
C LEU A 73 -8.50 11.67 -8.09
N PHE A 74 -8.65 11.05 -6.92
CA PHE A 74 -9.91 11.09 -6.15
C PHE A 74 -9.74 11.67 -4.75
N GLY A 75 -8.53 11.71 -4.20
CA GLY A 75 -8.32 12.00 -2.78
C GLY A 75 -8.88 10.90 -1.88
N GLY A 76 -9.24 11.25 -0.66
CA GLY A 76 -9.81 10.32 0.32
C GLY A 76 -8.73 9.57 1.08
N VAL A 77 -9.01 8.31 1.40
CA VAL A 77 -8.13 7.48 2.23
C VAL A 77 -7.85 6.14 1.55
N TRP A 78 -6.57 5.82 1.41
CA TRP A 78 -6.09 4.47 1.14
C TRP A 78 -5.90 3.73 2.47
N LEU A 79 -6.39 2.49 2.51
CA LEU A 79 -6.22 1.61 3.65
C LEU A 79 -5.93 0.18 3.17
N ASP A 80 -4.81 -0.39 3.61
CA ASP A 80 -4.51 -1.79 3.31
C ASP A 80 -5.61 -2.70 3.89
N ALA A 81 -6.08 -3.67 3.10
CA ALA A 81 -7.15 -4.62 3.49
C ALA A 81 -6.86 -5.38 4.79
N GLY A 82 -5.59 -5.42 5.21
CA GLY A 82 -5.16 -6.01 6.45
C GLY A 82 -5.40 -5.16 7.71
N THR A 83 -5.81 -3.91 7.57
CA THR A 83 -5.87 -2.93 8.66
C THR A 83 -7.17 -3.03 9.46
N LEU A 84 -7.05 -3.07 10.79
CA LEU A 84 -8.18 -2.98 11.70
C LEU A 84 -8.48 -1.52 12.02
N LEU A 85 -9.71 -1.08 11.75
CA LEU A 85 -10.14 0.29 12.03
C LEU A 85 -10.89 0.34 13.37
N PHE A 86 -10.27 0.96 14.37
CA PHE A 86 -10.89 1.10 15.70
C PHE A 86 -11.66 2.42 15.90
N ARG A 87 -11.37 3.44 15.10
CA ARG A 87 -11.96 4.80 15.19
C ARG A 87 -12.48 5.25 13.84
N HIS A 88 -13.39 6.22 13.84
CA HIS A 88 -13.85 6.85 12.60
C HIS A 88 -12.71 7.62 11.94
N ILE A 89 -12.62 7.63 10.60
CA ILE A 89 -11.53 8.31 9.86
C ILE A 89 -11.54 9.83 10.11
N ASP A 90 -12.73 10.43 10.19
CA ASP A 90 -12.97 11.80 10.65
C ASP A 90 -12.25 12.15 11.96
N ASP A 91 -12.28 11.24 12.93
CA ASP A 91 -11.63 11.42 14.22
C ASP A 91 -10.11 11.21 14.15
N ILE A 92 -9.66 10.39 13.20
CA ILE A 92 -8.24 10.07 13.03
C ILE A 92 -7.51 11.25 12.40
N CYS A 93 -8.03 11.80 11.30
CA CYS A 93 -7.38 12.91 10.60
C CYS A 93 -8.32 13.75 9.72
N TRP A 94 -9.43 13.20 9.22
CA TRP A 94 -10.13 13.82 8.10
C TRP A 94 -10.78 15.16 8.45
N ARG A 95 -11.39 15.31 9.63
CA ARG A 95 -11.96 16.62 10.05
C ARG A 95 -10.92 17.73 10.13
N GLN A 96 -9.69 17.41 10.55
CA GLN A 96 -8.61 18.39 10.56
C GLN A 96 -8.22 18.78 9.14
N MET A 97 -8.14 17.81 8.22
CA MET A 97 -7.83 18.08 6.82
C MET A 97 -8.92 18.89 6.12
N GLU A 98 -10.19 18.68 6.44
CA GLU A 98 -11.30 19.45 5.86
C GLU A 98 -11.46 20.85 6.44
N ASP A 99 -10.94 21.11 7.64
CA ASP A 99 -11.00 22.43 8.26
C ASP A 99 -10.20 23.45 7.42
N PRO A 100 -10.86 24.48 6.84
CA PRO A 100 -10.20 25.49 6.02
C PRO A 100 -9.22 26.36 6.82
N ASN A 101 -9.26 26.31 8.15
CA ASN A 101 -8.34 27.03 9.03
C ASN A 101 -7.04 26.26 9.29
N THR A 102 -6.91 25.03 8.78
CA THR A 102 -5.66 24.27 8.87
C THR A 102 -4.99 24.17 7.49
N PRO A 103 -3.65 24.08 7.45
CA PRO A 103 -2.93 23.89 6.20
C PRO A 103 -2.82 22.41 5.79
N TYR A 104 -3.54 21.49 6.44
CA TYR A 104 -3.32 20.06 6.24
C TYR A 104 -3.96 19.55 4.95
N GLU A 105 -3.16 18.94 4.09
CA GLU A 105 -3.61 18.35 2.82
C GLU A 105 -3.37 16.85 2.72
N MET A 106 -2.68 16.27 3.69
CA MET A 106 -2.31 14.86 3.75
C MET A 106 -2.11 14.41 5.20
N ALA A 107 -2.42 13.15 5.48
CA ALA A 107 -2.09 12.49 6.73
C ALA A 107 -1.62 11.05 6.49
N GLY A 108 -0.77 10.57 7.39
CA GLY A 108 -0.23 9.21 7.37
C GLY A 108 0.41 8.89 8.71
N PHE A 109 0.74 7.63 8.92
CA PHE A 109 1.49 7.25 10.13
C PHE A 109 2.98 7.30 9.84
N VAL A 110 3.73 7.85 10.78
CA VAL A 110 5.19 7.85 10.73
C VAL A 110 5.74 6.82 11.71
N LEU A 111 6.75 6.06 11.26
CA LEU A 111 7.56 5.20 12.10
C LEU A 111 8.97 5.77 12.16
N LYS A 112 9.51 5.80 13.37
CA LYS A 112 10.91 6.13 13.58
C LYS A 112 11.79 4.95 13.17
N LEU A 113 12.24 4.96 11.92
CA LEU A 113 13.10 3.92 11.38
C LEU A 113 14.57 4.19 11.71
N ARG A 114 14.96 5.43 12.01
CA ARG A 114 16.34 5.82 12.38
C ARG A 114 16.33 6.85 13.51
N PRO A 115 17.46 7.07 14.23
CA PRO A 115 17.53 8.05 15.31
C PRO A 115 17.09 9.47 14.93
N ASP A 116 17.35 9.88 13.69
CA ASP A 116 17.12 11.25 13.21
C ASP A 116 16.16 11.32 12.01
N GLU A 117 15.54 10.20 11.63
CA GLU A 117 14.66 10.14 10.46
C GLU A 117 13.40 9.33 10.74
N ASP A 118 12.27 9.97 10.47
CA ASP A 118 10.96 9.34 10.43
C ASP A 118 10.61 8.96 8.99
N ALA A 119 10.00 7.79 8.83
CA ALA A 119 9.49 7.34 7.55
C ALA A 119 8.00 7.11 7.66
N MET A 120 7.26 7.67 6.71
CA MET A 120 5.83 7.41 6.61
C MET A 120 5.60 5.99 6.12
N ILE A 121 4.77 5.23 6.84
CA ILE A 121 4.28 3.95 6.36
C ILE A 121 3.13 4.15 5.38
N ASN A 122 3.07 3.30 4.38
CA ASN A 122 2.18 3.44 3.24
C ASN A 122 0.84 2.69 3.42
N GLY A 123 0.62 1.98 4.53
CA GLY A 123 -0.59 1.18 4.77
C GLY A 123 -1.84 1.98 5.14
N PHE A 124 -1.69 3.26 5.53
CA PHE A 124 -2.76 4.24 5.69
C PHE A 124 -2.25 5.57 5.15
N ILE A 125 -2.96 6.13 4.17
CA ILE A 125 -2.66 7.45 3.62
C ILE A 125 -3.98 8.16 3.36
N ALA A 126 -4.16 9.34 3.95
CA ALA A 126 -5.24 10.26 3.62
C ALA A 126 -4.68 11.44 2.83
N ALA A 127 -5.34 11.84 1.76
CA ALA A 127 -4.92 13.01 0.97
C ALA A 127 -6.11 13.74 0.34
N LYS A 128 -5.99 15.06 0.21
CA LYS A 128 -6.90 15.83 -0.66
C LYS A 128 -6.66 15.45 -2.12
N ARG A 129 -7.73 15.48 -2.91
CA ARG A 129 -7.64 15.30 -4.37
C ARG A 129 -6.66 16.31 -4.96
N GLY A 130 -5.84 15.88 -5.90
CA GLY A 130 -4.87 16.77 -6.54
C GLY A 130 -3.71 17.19 -5.62
N ASN A 131 -3.42 16.45 -4.54
CA ASN A 131 -2.31 16.74 -3.65
C ASN A 131 -0.95 16.61 -4.40
N PRO A 132 -0.13 17.68 -4.51
CA PRO A 132 1.11 17.65 -5.27
C PRO A 132 2.20 16.73 -4.71
N PHE A 133 2.17 16.45 -3.40
CA PHE A 133 3.08 15.48 -2.79
C PHE A 133 2.80 14.06 -3.28
N ILE A 134 1.52 13.65 -3.32
CA ILE A 134 1.11 12.35 -3.87
C ILE A 134 1.55 12.22 -5.33
N LYS A 135 1.38 13.27 -6.15
CA LYS A 135 1.81 13.24 -7.56
C LYS A 135 3.31 13.04 -7.72
N ARG A 136 4.13 13.79 -6.96
CA ARG A 136 5.59 13.62 -7.00
C ARG A 136 6.02 12.24 -6.52
N TRP A 137 5.37 11.72 -5.49
CA TRP A 137 5.62 10.36 -5.01
C TRP A 137 5.30 9.33 -6.09
N HIS A 138 4.12 9.44 -6.71
CA HIS A 138 3.74 8.62 -7.86
C HIS A 138 4.78 8.68 -8.97
N ASP A 139 5.19 9.88 -9.40
CA ASP A 139 6.09 10.05 -10.55
C ASP A 139 7.48 9.45 -10.29
N ILE A 140 8.02 9.66 -9.08
CA ILE A 140 9.29 9.04 -8.67
C ILE A 140 9.15 7.52 -8.65
N TYR A 141 8.04 7.01 -8.10
CA TYR A 141 7.82 5.59 -7.96
C TYR A 141 7.64 4.91 -9.32
N ALA A 142 6.80 5.46 -10.19
CA ALA A 142 6.58 4.99 -11.56
C ALA A 142 7.87 5.01 -12.40
N ALA A 143 8.71 6.04 -12.25
CA ALA A 143 9.98 6.13 -12.95
C ALA A 143 10.94 4.96 -12.65
N MET A 144 10.83 4.34 -11.46
CA MET A 144 11.65 3.16 -11.13
C MET A 144 11.24 1.89 -11.88
N TRP A 145 10.00 1.84 -12.37
CA TRP A 145 9.47 0.71 -13.13
C TRP A 145 9.65 0.88 -14.65
N ALA A 146 10.25 1.99 -15.10
CA ALA A 146 10.51 2.24 -16.51
C ALA A 146 11.66 1.36 -17.06
N GLY A 147 11.74 1.22 -18.38
CA GLY A 147 12.88 0.56 -19.03
C GLY A 147 12.90 -0.96 -18.91
N GLY A 148 11.72 -1.60 -18.85
CA GLY A 148 11.59 -3.06 -18.81
C GLY A 148 11.82 -3.69 -17.43
N VAL A 149 11.73 -2.89 -16.37
CA VAL A 149 11.89 -3.37 -14.99
C VAL A 149 10.65 -4.14 -14.54
N THR A 150 10.83 -5.40 -14.13
CA THR A 150 9.74 -6.28 -13.67
C THR A 150 9.72 -6.51 -12.16
N ASN A 151 10.75 -6.12 -11.42
CA ASN A 151 10.78 -6.23 -9.96
C ASN A 151 11.56 -5.09 -9.29
N ALA A 152 11.47 -5.03 -7.97
CA ALA A 152 12.04 -3.96 -7.16
C ALA A 152 13.53 -4.14 -6.85
N ASP A 153 14.20 -5.16 -7.39
CA ASP A 153 15.61 -5.39 -7.11
C ASP A 153 16.45 -4.22 -7.64
N GLY A 154 17.28 -3.65 -6.76
CA GLY A 154 18.14 -2.53 -7.13
C GLY A 154 17.47 -1.16 -7.16
N PHE A 155 16.20 -1.02 -6.73
CA PHE A 155 15.55 0.31 -6.60
C PHE A 155 16.39 1.29 -5.76
N HIS A 156 17.03 0.81 -4.70
CA HIS A 156 17.95 1.62 -3.88
C HIS A 156 19.17 2.17 -4.62
N LYS A 157 19.51 1.65 -5.81
CA LYS A 157 20.59 2.14 -6.66
C LYS A 157 20.10 3.16 -7.70
N HIS A 158 18.79 3.27 -7.89
CA HIS A 158 18.21 4.19 -8.87
C HIS A 158 18.62 5.64 -8.56
N PRO A 159 18.96 6.48 -9.55
CA PRO A 159 19.41 7.86 -9.31
C PRO A 159 18.47 8.69 -8.44
N LEU A 160 17.15 8.43 -8.52
CA LEU A 160 16.14 9.09 -7.70
C LEU A 160 16.11 8.62 -6.24
N LEU A 161 16.64 7.44 -5.90
CA LEU A 161 16.60 6.89 -4.54
C LEU A 161 17.97 6.69 -3.89
N ARG A 162 19.07 6.64 -4.64
CA ARG A 162 20.41 6.32 -4.12
C ARG A 162 20.95 7.26 -3.05
N HIS A 163 20.34 8.42 -2.90
CA HIS A 163 20.67 9.40 -1.86
C HIS A 163 19.96 9.11 -0.53
N LEU A 164 18.93 8.25 -0.54
CA LEU A 164 18.22 7.82 0.66
C LEU A 164 19.00 6.69 1.33
N PRO A 165 19.10 6.69 2.68
CA PRO A 165 19.78 5.60 3.35
C PRO A 165 18.95 4.30 3.25
N LEU A 166 19.60 3.15 3.38
CA LEU A 166 18.93 1.85 3.41
C LEU A 166 18.19 1.62 4.73
N LEU A 167 17.02 0.98 4.65
CA LEU A 167 16.18 0.66 5.81
C LEU A 167 17.03 0.00 6.92
N ASN A 168 17.11 0.65 8.09
CA ASN A 168 17.86 0.16 9.24
C ASN A 168 16.99 0.26 10.49
N PRO A 169 16.03 -0.66 10.68
CA PRO A 169 15.09 -0.56 11.78
C PRO A 169 15.83 -0.59 13.12
N PRO A 170 15.28 0.02 14.19
CA PRO A 170 15.87 0.04 15.53
C PRO A 170 15.79 -1.33 16.23
N LEU A 171 16.15 -2.41 15.54
CA LEU A 171 16.27 -3.76 16.08
C LEU A 171 17.64 -4.01 16.72
N ARG A 172 18.64 -3.13 16.50
CA ARG A 172 19.98 -3.28 17.09
C ARG A 172 20.02 -3.12 18.61
N HIS A 173 18.98 -2.55 19.24
CA HIS A 173 18.86 -2.44 20.70
C HIS A 173 17.93 -3.49 21.32
N LEU A 174 17.25 -4.31 20.51
CA LEU A 174 16.42 -5.43 20.99
C LEU A 174 17.20 -6.73 20.82
N SER A 175 18.26 -6.88 21.62
CA SER A 175 18.89 -8.18 21.86
C SER A 175 17.96 -9.07 22.69
N ARG A 176 16.91 -9.60 22.06
CA ARG A 176 16.31 -10.90 22.40
C ARG A 176 15.35 -11.32 21.30
N ALA A 177 15.61 -12.52 20.79
CA ALA A 177 14.93 -13.15 19.67
C ALA A 177 13.39 -13.02 19.76
N VAL A 178 12.84 -12.17 18.90
CA VAL A 178 11.50 -12.37 18.36
C VAL A 178 11.71 -12.57 16.86
N LYS A 179 11.60 -13.83 16.41
CA LYS A 179 11.39 -14.11 14.99
C LYS A 179 10.01 -13.55 14.64
N VAL A 180 9.95 -12.28 14.27
CA VAL A 180 8.78 -11.74 13.60
C VAL A 180 8.79 -12.36 12.21
N ALA A 181 7.95 -13.37 12.00
CA ALA A 181 7.65 -13.84 10.67
C ALA A 181 7.01 -12.66 9.93
N VAL A 182 7.77 -12.06 9.01
CA VAL A 182 7.22 -11.12 8.03
C VAL A 182 6.33 -11.96 7.12
N ALA A 183 5.04 -12.00 7.44
CA ALA A 183 4.04 -12.57 6.55
C ALA A 183 3.99 -11.68 5.32
N SER A 184 4.55 -12.16 4.21
CA SER A 184 4.40 -11.52 2.91
C SER A 184 2.90 -11.41 2.59
N PRO A 185 2.35 -10.23 2.22
CA PRO A 185 1.00 -10.15 1.70
C PRO A 185 1.05 -10.67 0.27
N SER A 186 1.14 -12.00 0.10
CA SER A 186 0.85 -12.60 -1.19
C SER A 186 -0.63 -12.41 -1.47
N CYS A 187 -0.91 -11.69 -2.56
CA CYS A 187 -2.02 -12.07 -3.41
C CYS A 187 -1.77 -13.56 -3.76
N CYS A 188 -2.68 -14.42 -3.31
CA CYS A 188 -2.74 -15.87 -3.55
C CYS A 188 -1.47 -16.59 -4.01
N GLU A 189 -0.82 -17.35 -3.10
CA GLU A 189 -0.33 -18.70 -3.40
C GLU A 189 0.05 -19.42 -2.09
N ILE A 190 -0.46 -20.63 -1.89
CA ILE A 190 0.15 -21.63 -1.02
C ILE A 190 0.32 -22.88 -1.88
N ARG A 191 1.58 -23.20 -2.20
CA ARG A 191 2.00 -24.56 -2.53
C ARG A 191 2.26 -25.30 -1.21
N GLY A 192 1.62 -26.45 -1.04
CA GLY A 192 1.79 -27.35 0.11
C GLY A 192 1.28 -28.74 -0.24
N SER A 193 2.24 -29.62 -0.51
CA SER A 193 2.17 -31.00 -1.00
C SER A 193 1.42 -31.95 -0.07
N LYS A 194 0.65 -32.89 -0.65
CA LYS A 194 0.35 -34.17 -0.02
C LYS A 194 1.58 -35.06 -0.17
N GLU A 195 2.15 -35.51 0.94
CA GLU A 195 2.90 -36.76 0.96
C GLU A 195 2.21 -37.75 1.92
N PRO A 196 2.37 -39.07 1.68
CA PRO A 196 1.44 -40.09 2.13
C PRO A 196 1.83 -40.62 3.51
N GLU A 197 0.84 -40.89 4.36
CA GLU A 197 1.01 -41.86 5.45
C GLU A 197 0.42 -43.19 4.98
N GLN A 198 1.33 -44.14 4.76
CA GLN A 198 1.07 -45.57 4.67
C GLN A 198 0.91 -46.15 6.08
N GLU A 199 -0.05 -47.08 6.19
CA GLU A 199 -0.17 -48.24 7.09
C GLU A 199 0.55 -48.24 8.45
N THR A 200 -0.24 -48.37 9.51
CA THR A 200 -0.38 -49.66 10.25
C THR A 200 -1.80 -49.79 10.80
#